data_AF-F6FIF9-F1
#
_entry.id   AF-F6FIF9-F1
#
_cell.length_a   1.000
_cell.length_b   1.000
_cell.length_c   1.000
_cell.angle_alpha   90.00
_cell.angle_beta   90.00
_cell.angle_gamma   90.00
#
_symmetry.space_group_name_H-M   'P 1'
#
loop_
_entity.id
_entity.type
_entity.pdbx_description
1 polymer ?
#
loop_
_entity_poly.entity_id
_entity_poly.type
_entity_poly.pdbx_seq_one_letter_code
_entity_poly.pdbx_strand_id
1 'polypeptide(L)'
;MLLWEVLQKDEFPEFLTNVSTLASKNPNLLSELQNNDIPDILNAFKQEPSFVVEKIKELSNQEAKVDRNTLISSLKLQSLMGKAKAIGDRVQALLNKREKSTEEIQKVRQELQQIISQLDSMIKANATEES
;
A
#
# COMPACT_ATOMS: atom_id res chain seq x y z
N MET A 1 -5.37 -9.84 10.74
CA MET A 1 -6.21 -9.86 9.52
C MET A 1 -6.24 -8.42 9.05
N LEU A 2 -5.73 -8.13 7.85
CA LEU A 2 -5.52 -6.76 7.37
C LEU A 2 -6.78 -5.87 7.51
N LEU A 3 -7.94 -6.39 7.09
CA LEU A 3 -9.22 -5.69 7.19
C LEU A 3 -9.58 -5.32 8.64
N TRP A 4 -9.36 -6.23 9.58
CA TRP A 4 -9.63 -5.98 11.00
C TRP A 4 -8.73 -4.88 11.57
N GLU A 5 -7.44 -4.92 11.25
CA GLU A 5 -6.47 -3.89 11.69
C GLU A 5 -6.79 -2.51 11.10
N VAL A 6 -7.34 -2.48 9.88
CA VAL A 6 -7.81 -1.25 9.22
C VAL A 6 -9.06 -0.69 9.89
N LEU A 7 -10.03 -1.55 10.24
CA LEU A 7 -11.27 -1.14 10.93
C LEU A 7 -11.03 -0.54 12.32
N GLN A 8 -9.89 -0.85 12.93
CA GLN A 8 -9.49 -0.31 14.24
C GLN A 8 -8.84 1.08 14.17
N LYS A 9 -8.66 1.65 12.97
CA LYS A 9 -8.10 3.00 12.81
C LYS A 9 -9.18 4.05 13.03
N ASP A 10 -8.86 5.07 13.81
CA ASP A 10 -9.78 6.19 14.08
C ASP A 10 -10.16 6.93 12.79
N GLU A 11 -9.27 6.96 11.81
CA GLU A 11 -9.46 7.61 10.51
C GLU A 11 -10.26 6.75 9.50
N PHE A 12 -10.64 5.52 9.86
CA PHE A 12 -11.32 4.61 8.94
C PHE A 12 -12.63 5.18 8.38
N PRO A 13 -13.50 5.85 9.16
CA PRO A 13 -14.70 6.48 8.61
C PRO A 13 -14.37 7.54 7.56
N GLU A 14 -13.37 8.39 7.81
CA GLU A 14 -12.95 9.43 6.88
C GLU A 14 -12.32 8.83 5.61
N PHE A 15 -11.52 7.77 5.76
CA PHE A 15 -11.00 7.00 4.64
C PHE A 15 -12.13 6.48 3.74
N LEU A 16 -13.16 5.84 4.31
CA LEU A 16 -14.30 5.36 3.53
C LEU A 16 -15.06 6.49 2.82
N THR A 17 -15.27 7.62 3.49
CA THR A 17 -15.92 8.79 2.89
C THR A 17 -15.16 9.31 1.67
N ASN A 18 -13.82 9.43 1.79
CA ASN A 18 -12.98 9.90 0.69
C ASN A 18 -12.89 8.89 -0.46
N VAL A 19 -12.79 7.59 -0.16
CA VAL A 19 -12.85 6.52 -1.18
C VAL A 19 -14.18 6.55 -1.92
N SER A 20 -15.30 6.67 -1.19
CA SER A 20 -16.63 6.75 -1.81
C SER A 20 -16.74 7.98 -2.71
N THR A 21 -16.25 9.14 -2.25
CA THR A 21 -16.26 10.38 -3.03
C THR A 21 -15.43 10.24 -4.30
N LEU A 22 -14.23 9.66 -4.19
CA LEU A 22 -13.35 9.39 -5.32
C LEU A 22 -14.01 8.46 -6.34
N ALA A 23 -14.63 7.37 -5.88
CA ALA A 23 -15.32 6.40 -6.74
C ALA A 23 -16.55 7.01 -7.43
N SER A 24 -17.33 7.84 -6.73
CA SER A 24 -18.47 8.53 -7.33
C SER A 24 -18.07 9.50 -8.44
N LYS A 25 -16.92 10.18 -8.31
CA LYS A 25 -16.37 11.05 -9.35
C LYS A 25 -15.69 10.27 -10.48
N ASN A 26 -15.24 9.05 -10.21
CA ASN A 26 -14.50 8.20 -11.15
C ASN A 26 -15.16 6.80 -11.23
N PRO A 27 -16.33 6.68 -11.91
CA PRO A 27 -17.17 5.47 -11.83
C PRO A 27 -16.51 4.17 -12.31
N ASN A 28 -15.48 4.27 -13.15
CA ASN A 28 -14.74 3.10 -13.65
C ASN A 28 -13.54 2.72 -12.78
N LEU A 29 -13.15 3.56 -11.82
CA LEU A 29 -11.93 3.37 -11.04
C LEU A 29 -11.92 2.04 -10.30
N LEU A 30 -13.05 1.67 -9.67
CA LEU A 30 -13.16 0.41 -8.94
C LEU A 30 -13.09 -0.81 -9.86
N SER A 31 -13.63 -0.72 -11.08
CA SER A 31 -13.55 -1.80 -12.07
C SER A 31 -12.18 -1.94 -12.71
N GLU A 32 -11.36 -0.89 -12.68
CA GLU A 32 -9.98 -0.92 -13.17
C GLU A 32 -9.03 -1.55 -12.14
N LEU A 33 -9.41 -1.65 -10.87
CA LEU A 33 -8.57 -2.25 -9.82
C LEU A 33 -8.28 -3.73 -10.10
N GLN A 34 -7.03 -4.11 -9.86
CA GLN A 34 -6.53 -5.47 -9.96
C GLN A 34 -6.47 -6.13 -8.58
N ASN A 35 -6.34 -7.46 -8.54
CA ASN A 35 -6.41 -8.27 -7.31
C ASN A 35 -5.50 -7.80 -6.17
N ASN A 36 -4.34 -7.21 -6.49
CA ASN A 36 -3.37 -6.75 -5.47
C ASN A 36 -3.59 -5.30 -5.03
N ASP A 37 -4.44 -4.53 -5.71
CA ASP A 37 -4.58 -3.10 -5.46
C ASP A 37 -5.30 -2.79 -4.15
N ILE A 38 -6.42 -3.47 -3.88
CA ILE A 38 -7.16 -3.27 -2.63
C ILE A 38 -6.30 -3.63 -1.41
N PRO A 39 -5.63 -4.82 -1.36
CA PRO A 39 -4.68 -5.10 -0.30
C PRO A 39 -3.57 -4.06 -0.16
N ASP A 40 -3.10 -3.48 -1.28
CA ASP A 40 -2.03 -2.49 -1.27
C ASP A 40 -2.49 -1.16 -0.69
N ILE A 41 -3.69 -0.69 -1.05
CA ILE A 41 -4.34 0.49 -0.49
C ILE A 41 -4.61 0.31 1.01
N LEU A 42 -5.15 -0.84 1.41
CA LEU A 42 -5.44 -1.14 2.81
C LEU A 42 -4.17 -1.26 3.66
N ASN A 43 -3.09 -1.83 3.11
CA ASN A 43 -1.79 -1.86 3.78
C ASN A 43 -1.20 -0.46 3.94
N ALA A 44 -1.31 0.39 2.91
CA ALA A 44 -0.90 1.78 2.99
C ALA A 44 -1.68 2.51 4.10
N PHE A 45 -3.01 2.37 4.11
CA PHE A 45 -3.87 2.99 5.12
C PHE A 45 -3.56 2.47 6.53
N LYS A 46 -3.35 1.16 6.70
CA LYS A 46 -2.95 0.60 8.00
C LYS A 46 -1.67 1.22 8.54
N GLN A 47 -0.70 1.47 7.66
CA GLN A 47 0.63 1.95 7.99
C GLN A 47 0.62 3.45 8.31
N GLU A 48 -0.03 4.27 7.49
CA GLU A 48 -0.04 5.73 7.61
C GLU A 48 -1.44 6.30 7.29
N PRO A 49 -2.42 6.13 8.22
CA PRO A 49 -3.81 6.45 7.96
C PRO A 49 -4.04 7.90 7.50
N SER A 50 -3.45 8.85 8.23
CA SER A 50 -3.62 10.29 7.97
C SER A 50 -3.11 10.68 6.58
N PHE A 51 -1.93 10.18 6.19
CA PHE A 51 -1.38 10.42 4.84
C PHE A 51 -2.30 9.86 3.77
N VAL A 52 -2.78 8.61 3.92
CA VAL A 52 -3.63 7.99 2.89
C VAL A 52 -4.97 8.70 2.78
N VAL A 53 -5.56 9.12 3.90
CA VAL A 53 -6.78 9.92 3.91
C VAL A 53 -6.59 11.24 3.19
N GLU A 54 -5.54 11.98 3.53
CA GLU A 54 -5.20 13.25 2.88
C GLU A 54 -4.97 13.03 1.38
N LYS A 55 -4.24 11.98 1.00
CA LYS A 55 -3.95 11.70 -0.41
C LYS A 55 -5.19 11.33 -1.21
N ILE A 56 -6.09 10.50 -0.67
CA ILE A 56 -7.34 10.16 -1.35
C ILE A 56 -8.25 11.39 -1.42
N LYS A 57 -8.26 12.24 -0.39
CA LYS A 57 -8.99 13.51 -0.40
C LYS A 57 -8.47 14.44 -1.49
N GLU A 58 -7.16 14.64 -1.61
CA GLU A 58 -6.53 15.37 -2.72
C GLU A 58 -6.96 14.80 -4.06
N LEU A 59 -6.85 13.48 -4.23
CA LEU A 59 -7.22 12.82 -5.46
C LEU A 59 -8.71 12.97 -5.78
N SER A 60 -9.57 13.02 -4.77
CA SER A 60 -11.01 13.20 -4.97
C SER A 60 -11.37 14.63 -5.35
N ASN A 61 -10.50 15.62 -5.09
CA ASN A 61 -10.75 17.03 -5.35
C ASN A 61 -10.10 17.56 -6.63
N GLN A 62 -9.23 16.78 -7.27
CA GLN A 62 -8.64 17.19 -8.54
C GLN A 62 -9.69 17.19 -9.68
N GLU A 63 -9.53 18.12 -10.63
CA GLU A 63 -10.43 18.24 -11.79
C GLU A 63 -10.19 17.12 -12.82
N ALA A 64 -8.95 16.64 -12.90
CA ALA A 64 -8.57 15.55 -13.80
C ALA A 64 -9.20 14.22 -13.35
N LYS A 65 -9.56 13.38 -14.34
CA LYS A 65 -10.04 12.03 -14.05
C LYS A 65 -8.92 11.23 -13.39
N VAL A 66 -9.25 10.55 -12.31
CA VAL A 66 -8.34 9.64 -11.58
C VAL A 66 -8.51 8.24 -12.13
N ASP A 67 -7.44 7.70 -12.69
CA ASP A 67 -7.37 6.31 -13.10
C ASP A 67 -6.69 5.44 -12.04
N ARG A 68 -6.73 4.12 -12.25
CA ARG A 68 -6.04 3.15 -11.41
C ARG A 68 -4.56 3.51 -11.18
N ASN A 69 -3.83 3.85 -12.24
CA ASN A 69 -2.39 4.07 -12.15
C ASN A 69 -2.06 5.27 -11.25
N THR A 70 -2.83 6.35 -11.36
CA THR A 70 -2.70 7.54 -10.51
C THR A 70 -2.94 7.19 -9.04
N LEU A 71 -4.03 6.47 -8.74
CA LEU A 71 -4.35 6.05 -7.38
C LEU A 71 -3.25 5.16 -6.80
N ILE A 72 -2.86 4.10 -7.49
CA ILE A 72 -1.89 3.12 -6.97
C ILE A 72 -0.50 3.73 -6.82
N SER A 73 -0.07 4.57 -7.77
CA SER A 73 1.23 5.23 -7.69
C SER A 73 1.30 6.20 -6.52
N SER A 74 0.20 6.93 -6.24
CA SER A 74 0.13 7.89 -5.14
C SER A 74 0.28 7.26 -3.74
N LEU A 75 -0.06 5.97 -3.60
CA LEU A 75 -0.01 5.23 -2.34
C LEU A 75 1.11 4.18 -2.30
N LYS A 76 1.91 4.08 -3.38
CA LYS A 76 2.84 2.97 -3.59
C LYS A 76 3.90 2.89 -2.50
N LEU A 77 4.46 4.03 -2.10
CA LEU A 77 5.51 4.11 -1.08
C LEU A 77 5.01 3.57 0.27
N GLN A 78 3.88 4.09 0.76
CA GLN A 78 3.26 3.67 2.02
C GLN A 78 2.88 2.18 2.00
N SER A 79 2.38 1.69 0.85
CA SER A 79 2.08 0.27 0.68
C SER A 79 3.34 -0.59 0.82
N LEU A 80 4.44 -0.20 0.16
CA LEU A 80 5.72 -0.90 0.24
C LEU A 80 6.31 -0.86 1.65
N MET A 81 6.22 0.28 2.35
CA MET A 81 6.64 0.41 3.74
C MET A 81 5.84 -0.52 4.67
N GLY A 82 4.52 -0.57 4.51
CA GLY A 82 3.66 -1.47 5.28
C GLY A 82 4.00 -2.95 5.04
N LYS A 83 4.25 -3.33 3.79
CA LYS A 83 4.71 -4.68 3.44
C LYS A 83 6.09 -5.00 4.02
N ALA A 84 7.04 -4.07 3.93
CA ALA A 84 8.39 -4.23 4.48
C ALA A 84 8.34 -4.43 6.00
N LYS A 85 7.50 -3.66 6.71
CA LYS A 85 7.29 -3.80 8.14
C LYS A 85 6.71 -5.18 8.49
N ALA A 86 5.66 -5.61 7.80
CA ALA A 86 5.05 -6.93 8.01
C ALA A 86 6.05 -8.08 7.76
N ILE A 87 6.94 -7.93 6.77
CA ILE A 87 8.04 -8.86 6.54
C ILE A 87 9.03 -8.84 7.70
N GLY A 88 9.42 -7.66 8.18
CA GLY A 88 10.29 -7.50 9.35
C GLY A 88 9.74 -8.20 10.60
N ASP A 89 8.44 -8.03 10.88
CA ASP A 89 7.77 -8.69 12.00
C ASP A 89 7.79 -10.22 11.84
N ARG A 90 7.59 -10.73 10.62
CA ARG A 90 7.70 -12.17 10.31
C ARG A 90 9.12 -12.69 10.46
N VAL A 91 10.13 -11.93 10.04
CA VAL A 91 11.55 -12.27 10.27
C VAL A 91 11.82 -12.37 11.77
N GLN A 92 11.39 -11.39 12.55
CA GLN A 92 11.59 -11.40 14.00
C GLN A 92 10.91 -12.61 14.65
N ALA A 93 9.68 -12.93 14.24
CA ALA A 93 8.97 -14.12 14.70
C ALA A 93 9.72 -15.41 14.35
N LEU A 94 10.25 -15.53 13.13
CA LEU A 94 11.06 -16.67 12.67
C LEU A 94 12.36 -16.82 13.48
N LEU A 95 13.04 -15.72 13.78
CA LEU A 95 14.25 -15.74 14.61
C LEU A 95 13.98 -16.22 16.04
N ASN A 96 12.78 -15.96 16.55
CA ASN A 96 12.35 -16.35 17.89
C ASN A 96 11.80 -17.79 17.96
N LYS A 97 11.56 -18.47 16.83
CA LYS A 97 11.13 -19.88 16.82
C LYS A 97 12.30 -20.81 17.17
N ARG A 98 12.03 -21.84 17.99
CA ARG A 98 13.02 -22.90 18.31
C ARG A 98 13.41 -23.71 17.07
N GLU A 99 12.44 -24.02 16.22
CA GLU A 99 12.66 -24.69 14.94
C GLU A 99 12.56 -23.67 13.81
N LYS A 100 13.63 -23.56 13.04
CA LYS A 100 13.72 -22.64 11.91
C LYS A 100 13.32 -23.37 10.63
N SER A 101 12.27 -22.92 9.96
CA SER A 101 11.89 -23.42 8.64
C SER A 101 12.74 -22.75 7.57
N THR A 102 13.63 -23.51 6.92
CA THR A 102 14.45 -23.02 5.80
C THR A 102 13.60 -22.51 4.64
N GLU A 103 12.48 -23.18 4.35
CA GLU A 103 11.55 -22.76 3.30
C GLU A 103 10.88 -21.41 3.63
N GLU A 104 10.41 -21.24 4.87
CA GLU A 104 9.77 -20.00 5.30
C GLU A 104 10.78 -18.83 5.28
N ILE A 105 12.04 -19.09 5.65
CA ILE A 105 13.14 -18.12 5.55
C ILE A 105 13.43 -17.74 4.09
N GLN A 106 13.49 -18.72 3.18
CA GLN A 106 13.71 -18.46 1.75
C GLN A 106 12.58 -17.62 1.15
N LYS A 107 11.34 -17.95 1.49
CA LYS A 107 10.16 -17.19 1.05
C LYS A 107 10.21 -15.74 1.52
N VAL A 108 10.48 -15.52 2.80
CA VAL A 108 10.60 -14.18 3.38
C VAL A 108 11.74 -13.38 2.74
N ARG A 109 12.88 -14.03 2.44
CA ARG A 109 13.99 -13.39 1.72
C ARG A 109 13.57 -12.95 0.31
N GLN A 110 12.88 -13.80 -0.44
CA GLN A 110 12.41 -13.47 -1.79
C GLN A 110 11.43 -12.30 -1.78
N GLU A 111 10.48 -12.30 -0.85
CA GLU A 111 9.51 -11.20 -0.68
C GLU A 111 10.24 -9.88 -0.37
N LEU A 112 11.25 -9.90 0.51
CA LEU A 112 12.05 -8.71 0.83
C LEU A 112 12.84 -8.20 -0.39
N GLN A 113 13.44 -9.09 -1.16
CA GLN A 113 14.15 -8.73 -2.39
C GLN A 113 13.22 -8.08 -3.42
N GLN A 114 11.98 -8.57 -3.55
CA GLN A 114 10.97 -7.95 -4.43
C GLN A 114 10.61 -6.53 -3.98
N ILE A 115 10.48 -6.28 -2.67
CA ILE A 115 10.22 -4.94 -2.15
C ILE A 115 11.39 -3.99 -2.44
N ILE A 116 12.63 -4.43 -2.19
CA ILE A 116 13.84 -3.64 -2.48
C ILE A 116 13.86 -3.26 -3.96
N SER A 117 13.65 -4.22 -4.85
CA SER A 117 13.59 -3.96 -6.29
C SER A 117 12.50 -2.96 -6.69
N GLN A 118 11.34 -2.97 -6.02
CA GLN A 118 10.26 -2.00 -6.28
C GLN A 118 10.64 -0.60 -5.78
N LEU A 119 11.27 -0.49 -4.61
CA LEU A 119 11.76 0.78 -4.08
C LEU A 119 12.86 1.38 -4.97
N ASP A 120 13.82 0.57 -5.42
CA ASP A 120 14.88 1.00 -6.36
C ASP A 120 14.29 1.52 -7.67
N SER A 121 13.22 0.89 -8.17
CA SER A 121 12.53 1.32 -9.38
C SER A 121 11.84 2.68 -9.18
N MET A 122 11.26 2.93 -8.00
CA MET A 122 10.68 4.23 -7.67
C MET A 122 11.74 5.33 -7.56
N ILE A 123 12.88 5.04 -6.94
CA ILE A 123 14.02 5.98 -6.86
C ILE A 123 14.49 6.37 -8.26
N LYS A 124 14.63 5.38 -9.16
CA LYS A 124 15.04 5.63 -10.55
C LYS A 124 14.01 6.45 -11.32
N ALA A 125 12.72 6.16 -11.17
CA ALA A 125 11.66 6.94 -11.82
C ALA A 125 11.74 8.42 -11.43
N ASN A 126 11.90 8.71 -10.13
CA ASN A 126 12.01 10.09 -9.64
C ASN A 126 13.32 10.77 -10.07
N ALA A 127 14.43 10.04 -10.17
CA ALA A 127 15.71 10.59 -10.64
C ALA A 127 15.70 10.96 -12.13
N THR A 128 14.78 10.39 -12.91
CA THR A 128 14.67 10.66 -14.36
C THR A 128 13.76 11.86 -14.66
N GLU A 129 12.86 12.23 -13.73
CA GLU A 129 11.99 13.41 -13.85
C GLU A 129 12.71 14.74 -13.49
N GLU A 130 13.90 14.67 -12.89
CA GLU A 130 14.74 15.82 -12.53
C GLU A 130 15.85 16.13 -13.56
N SER A 131 15.87 15.47 -14.73
CA SER A 131 16.88 15.65 -15.81
C SER A 131 16.27 16.20 -17.09
#